data_AF-A0A5C2HDN5-F1
#
_entry.id   AF-A0A5C2HDN5-F1
#
_cell.length_a   1.000
_cell.length_b   1.000
_cell.length_c   1.000
_cell.angle_alpha   90.00
_cell.angle_beta   90.00
_cell.angle_gamma   90.00
#
_symmetry.space_group_name_H-M   'P 1'
#
loop_
_entity.id
_entity.type
_entity.pdbx_description
1 polymer ?
#
loop_
_entity_poly.entity_id
_entity_poly.type
_entity_poly.pdbx_seq_one_letter_code
_entity_poly.pdbx_strand_id
1 'polypeptide(L)' 'MTKEDFCKRLKDINLTQKEFSEITHVPYSTLNNWGFHDIQVPKWVGPFIEHYEKAKKYDAIKKMILDSKEVL' A
#
# COMPACT_ATOMS: atom_id res chain seq x y z
N MET A 1 8.19 7.71 -8.64
CA MET A 1 7.70 8.49 -7.49
C MET A 1 8.88 8.79 -6.59
N THR A 2 8.84 9.91 -5.86
CA THR A 2 9.86 10.19 -4.83
C THR A 2 9.62 9.35 -3.57
N LYS A 3 10.55 9.39 -2.62
CA LYS A 3 10.35 8.77 -1.29
C LYS A 3 9.21 9.44 -0.54
N GLU A 4 9.08 10.76 -0.66
CA GLU A 4 8.02 11.56 -0.06
C GLU A 4 6.65 11.14 -0.63
N ASP A 5 6.54 10.98 -1.95
CA ASP A 5 5.33 10.50 -2.61
C ASP A 5 4.96 9.10 -2.14
N PHE A 6 5.94 8.19 -2.03
CA PHE A 6 5.73 6.85 -1.51
C PHE A 6 5.17 6.88 -0.08
N CYS A 7 5.81 7.64 0.82
CA CYS A 7 5.36 7.81 2.20
C CYS A 7 3.95 8.39 2.29
N LYS A 8 3.65 9.41 1.47
CA LYS A 8 2.34 10.04 1.42
C LYS A 8 1.28 9.04 0.97
N ARG A 9 1.54 8.31 -0.13
CA ARG A 9 0.59 7.31 -0.64
C ARG A 9 0.29 6.20 0.35
N LEU A 10 1.29 5.72 1.09
CA LEU A 10 1.07 4.74 2.16
C LEU A 10 0.12 5.28 3.25
N LYS A 11 0.34 6.52 3.70
CA LYS A 11 -0.54 7.18 4.67
C LYS A 11 -1.97 7.33 4.14
N ASP A 12 -2.13 7.75 2.88
CA ASP A 12 -3.44 7.94 2.24
C ASP A 12 -4.28 6.64 2.22
N ILE A 13 -3.63 5.46 2.21
CA ILE A 13 -4.30 4.15 2.22
C ILE A 13 -4.28 3.46 3.60
N ASN A 14 -3.92 4.18 4.66
CA ASN A 14 -3.74 3.66 6.03
C ASN A 14 -2.81 2.44 6.07
N LEU A 15 -1.62 2.57 5.49
CA LEU A 15 -0.56 1.57 5.55
C LEU A 15 0.73 2.21 6.07
N THR A 16 1.45 1.50 6.93
CA THR A 16 2.78 1.90 7.39
C THR A 16 3.86 1.32 6.49
N GLN A 17 5.08 1.88 6.52
CA GLN A 17 6.22 1.28 5.82
C GLN A 17 6.59 -0.11 6.34
N LYS A 18 6.31 -0.38 7.62
CA LYS A 18 6.53 -1.71 8.23
C LYS A 18 5.57 -2.73 7.62
N GLU A 19 4.27 -2.45 7.58
CA GLU A 19 3.30 -3.34 6.94
C GLU A 19 3.59 -3.50 5.44
N PHE A 20 4.00 -2.43 4.75
CA PHE A 20 4.42 -2.53 3.36
C PHE A 20 5.63 -3.46 3.17
N SER A 21 6.61 -3.40 4.08
CA SER A 21 7.77 -4.29 4.12
C SER A 21 7.34 -5.76 4.27
N GLU A 22 6.41 -6.02 5.19
CA GLU A 22 5.89 -7.36 5.46
C GLU A 22 5.12 -7.92 4.25
N ILE A 23 4.27 -7.11 3.61
CA ILE A 23 3.45 -7.54 2.46
C ILE A 23 4.29 -7.79 1.21
N THR A 24 5.28 -6.94 0.95
CA THR A 24 6.10 -7.01 -0.27
C THR A 24 7.37 -7.84 -0.11
N HIS A 25 7.67 -8.27 1.12
CA HIS A 25 8.93 -8.90 1.52
C HIS A 25 10.18 -8.09 1.18
N VAL A 26 10.04 -6.79 0.92
CA VAL A 26 11.18 -5.87 0.79
C VAL A 26 11.64 -5.50 2.20
N PRO A 27 12.92 -5.68 2.56
CA PRO A 27 13.40 -5.34 3.90
C PRO A 27 13.11 -3.89 4.27
N TYR A 28 12.69 -3.64 5.51
CA TYR A 28 12.39 -2.29 6.00
C TYR A 28 13.59 -1.33 5.83
N SER A 29 14.81 -1.83 6.03
CA SER A 29 16.05 -1.08 5.79
C SER A 29 16.18 -0.64 4.33
N THR A 30 15.83 -1.50 3.37
CA THR A 30 15.81 -1.16 1.95
C THR A 30 14.77 -0.09 1.65
N LEU A 31 13.56 -0.21 2.21
CA LEU A 31 12.53 0.81 2.04
C LEU A 31 13.00 2.16 2.60
N ASN A 32 13.64 2.15 3.78
CA ASN A 32 14.13 3.35 4.44
C ASN A 32 15.22 4.06 3.61
N ASN A 33 16.02 3.29 2.87
CA ASN A 33 17.08 3.82 2.01
C ASN A 33 16.57 4.38 0.67
N TRP A 34 15.30 4.17 0.30
CA TRP A 34 14.73 4.84 -0.87
C TRP A 34 14.73 6.36 -0.69
N GLY A 35 15.18 7.08 -1.71
CA GLY A 35 15.38 8.53 -1.66
C GLY A 35 16.70 8.97 -1.04
N PHE A 36 17.52 8.03 -0.53
CA PHE A 36 18.89 8.33 -0.12
C PHE A 36 19.84 8.14 -1.30
N HIS A 37 20.66 9.16 -1.60
CA HIS A 37 21.47 9.24 -2.81
C HIS A 37 20.65 8.94 -4.08
N ASP A 38 21.15 8.07 -4.95
CA ASP A 38 20.52 7.70 -6.23
C ASP A 38 19.56 6.51 -6.12
N ILE A 39 19.23 6.07 -4.90
CA ILE A 39 18.34 4.91 -4.68
C ILE A 39 16.90 5.34 -4.93
N GLN A 40 16.44 5.12 -6.16
CA GLN A 40 15.06 5.43 -6.54
C GLN A 40 14.06 4.40 -5.97
N VAL A 41 12.82 4.87 -5.77
CA VAL A 41 11.69 3.96 -5.51
C VAL A 41 11.48 3.09 -6.76
N PRO A 42 11.48 1.74 -6.64
CA PRO A 42 11.27 0.85 -7.77
C PRO A 42 9.94 1.13 -8.49
N LYS A 43 9.97 1.07 -9.83
CA LYS A 43 8.81 1.44 -10.67
C LYS A 43 7.53 0.63 -10.37
N TRP A 44 7.68 -0.63 -9.92
CA TRP A 44 6.55 -1.51 -9.60
C TRP A 44 5.76 -1.07 -8.35
N VAL A 45 6.36 -0.25 -7.47
CA VAL A 45 5.72 0.20 -6.22
C VAL A 45 4.47 1.03 -6.52
N GLY A 46 4.48 1.83 -7.58
CA GLY A 46 3.32 2.63 -8.00
C GLY A 46 2.09 1.78 -8.32
N PRO A 47 2.18 0.87 -9.30
CA PRO A 47 1.13 -0.08 -9.61
C PRO A 47 0.70 -0.92 -8.41
N PHE A 48 1.65 -1.39 -7.59
CA PHE A 48 1.33 -2.18 -6.40
C PHE A 48 0.39 -1.42 -5.45
N ILE A 49 0.73 -0.19 -5.07
CA ILE A 49 -0.11 0.59 -4.13
C ILE A 49 -1.47 0.89 -4.75
N GLU A 50 -1.54 1.17 -6.07
CA GLU A 50 -2.81 1.40 -6.77
C GLU A 50 -3.73 0.17 -6.73
N HIS A 51 -3.18 -1.02 -7.03
CA HIS A 51 -3.97 -2.25 -7.02
C HIS A 51 -4.33 -2.69 -5.60
N TYR A 52 -3.44 -2.50 -4.63
CA TYR A 52 -3.71 -2.77 -3.23
C TYR A 52 -4.84 -1.88 -2.67
N GLU A 53 -4.85 -0.59 -3.02
CA GLU A 53 -5.94 0.32 -2.67
C GLU A 53 -7.28 -0.12 -3.28
N LYS A 54 -7.29 -0.50 -4.56
CA LYS A 54 -8.47 -1.04 -5.24
C LYS A 54 -8.99 -2.30 -4.56
N ALA A 55 -8.10 -3.23 -4.19
CA ALA A 55 -8.45 -4.45 -3.47
C ALA A 55 -9.08 -4.15 -2.10
N LYS A 56 -8.48 -3.25 -1.30
CA LYS A 56 -9.06 -2.84 0.01
C LYS A 56 -10.47 -2.27 -0.13
N LYS A 57 -10.70 -1.42 -1.14
CA LYS A 57 -12.05 -0.87 -1.41
C LYS A 57 -13.03 -1.97 -1.83
N TYR A 58 -12.60 -2.90 -2.67
CA TYR A 58 -13.43 -4.04 -3.07
C TYR A 58 -13.83 -4.91 -1.86
N ASP A 59 -12.88 -5.26 -0.99
CA ASP A 59 -13.15 -6.07 0.19
C ASP A 59 -14.13 -5.37 1.15
N ALA A 60 -13.99 -4.05 1.32
CA ALA A 60 -14.92 -3.26 2.12
C ALA A 60 -16.35 -3.28 1.54
N ILE A 61 -16.50 -3.07 0.23
CA ILE A 61 -17.81 -3.12 -0.46
C ILE A 61 -18.41 -4.52 -0.38
N LYS A 62 -17.60 -5.56 -0.65
CA LYS A 62 -18.02 -6.96 -0.57
C LYS A 62 -18.55 -7.29 0.82
N LYS A 63 -17.85 -6.86 1.87
CA LYS A 63 -18.29 -7.03 3.26
C LYS A 63 -19.62 -6.35 3.52
N MET A 64 -19.76 -5.06 3.15
CA MET A 64 -21.03 -4.33 3.31
C MET A 64 -22.20 -5.05 2.63
N ILE A 65 -22.00 -5.58 1.42
CA ILE A 65 -23.04 -6.32 0.69
C ILE A 65 -23.40 -7.63 1.37
N LEU A 66 -22.41 -8.40 1.84
CA LEU A 66 -22.65 -9.68 2.52
C LEU A 66 -23.33 -9.47 3.87
N ASP A 67 -22.84 -8.54 4.69
CA ASP A 67 -23.44 -8.19 5.98
C ASP A 67 -24.88 -7.68 5.80
N SER A 68 -25.18 -6.97 4.70
CA SER A 68 -26.54 -6.52 4.38
C SER A 68 -27.48 -7.66 3.98
N LYS A 69 -26.96 -8.79 3.50
CA LYS A 69 -27.77 -9.97 3.10
C LYS A 69 -28.14 -10.85 4.28
N GLU A 70 -27.42 -10.78 5.40
CA GLU A 70 -27.77 -11.53 6.63
C GLU A 70 -28.94 -10.88 7.39
N VAL A 71 -29.38 -9.67 6.99
CA VAL A 71 -30.45 -8.91 7.64
C VAL A 71 -31.80 -9.02 6.90
N LEU A 72 -31.85 -9.71 5.75
CA LEU A 72 -33.06 -9.98 4.96
C LEU A 72 -33.44 -11.46 4.99
#